data_AF-A0ABD5IXS8-F1
#
_entry.id   AF-A0ABD5IXS8-F1
#
_cell.length_a   1.000
_cell.length_b   1.000
_cell.length_c   1.000
_cell.angle_alpha   90.00
_cell.angle_beta   90.00
_cell.angle_gamma   90.00
#
_symmetry.space_group_name_H-M   'P 1'
#
loop_
_entity.id
_entity.type
_entity.pdbx_description
1 polymer ?
#
loop_
_entity_poly.entity_id
_entity_poly.type
_entity_poly.pdbx_seq_one_letter_code
_entity_poly.pdbx_strand_id
1 'polypeptide(L)'
;MQSFVNIILDLFKDYKTYALSLFVAAGLARIAWEGFKYKNADESERLEIKRTIRNTVVWFIGLPFALWLANYLYTEAMKLVK
;
A
#
# COMPACT_ATOMS: atom_id res chain seq x y z
N MET A 1 -20.12 20.06 -20.33
CA MET A 1 -19.87 18.66 -19.93
C MET A 1 -18.41 18.37 -19.60
N GLN A 2 -17.43 18.80 -20.41
CA GLN A 2 -15.99 18.57 -20.15
C GLN A 2 -15.51 19.02 -18.76
N SER A 3 -16.00 20.17 -18.27
CA SER A 3 -15.59 20.74 -16.98
C SER A 3 -16.09 19.95 -15.76
N PHE A 4 -17.31 19.38 -15.82
CA PHE A 4 -17.88 18.58 -14.73
C PHE A 4 -17.19 17.20 -14.62
N VAL A 5 -16.88 16.58 -15.76
CA VAL A 5 -16.13 15.31 -15.81
C VAL A 5 -14.72 15.49 -15.26
N ASN A 6 -14.04 16.60 -15.58
CA ASN A 6 -12.71 16.89 -15.04
C ASN A 6 -12.73 17.11 -13.51
N ILE A 7 -13.74 17.80 -12.97
CA ILE A 7 -13.91 17.97 -11.52
C ILE A 7 -14.10 16.62 -10.81
N ILE A 8 -14.91 15.73 -11.39
CA ILE A 8 -15.09 14.38 -10.85
C ILE A 8 -13.76 13.60 -10.91
N LEU A 9 -13.05 13.64 -12.04
CA LEU A 9 -11.78 12.94 -12.19
C LEU A 9 -10.68 13.47 -11.24
N ASP A 10 -10.65 14.78 -10.97
CA ASP A 10 -9.72 15.38 -10.01
C ASP A 10 -10.08 15.01 -8.57
N LEU A 11 -11.37 15.03 -8.20
CA LEU A 11 -11.80 14.49 -6.91
C LEU A 11 -11.37 13.03 -6.76
N PHE A 12 -11.60 12.20 -7.78
CA PHE A 12 -11.18 10.79 -7.76
C PHE A 12 -9.66 10.61 -7.65
N LYS A 13 -8.86 11.50 -8.24
CA LYS A 13 -7.39 11.49 -8.09
C LYS A 13 -6.97 11.81 -6.65
N ASP A 14 -7.59 12.82 -6.05
CA ASP A 14 -7.29 13.23 -4.69
C ASP A 14 -7.71 12.13 -3.70
N TYR A 15 -8.92 11.56 -3.84
CA TYR A 15 -9.38 10.45 -3.02
C TYR A 15 -8.48 9.21 -3.11
N LYS A 16 -7.96 8.88 -4.31
CA LYS A 16 -7.01 7.77 -4.47
C LYS A 16 -5.71 8.02 -3.72
N THR A 17 -5.19 9.25 -3.79
CA THR A 17 -3.97 9.65 -3.09
C THR A 17 -4.18 9.58 -1.58
N TYR A 18 -5.27 10.14 -1.06
CA TYR A 18 -5.62 10.07 0.37
C TYR A 18 -5.83 8.64 0.85
N ALA A 19 -6.50 7.78 0.07
CA ALA A 19 -6.70 6.38 0.41
C ALA A 19 -5.37 5.60 0.48
N LEU A 20 -4.47 5.83 -0.48
CA LEU A 20 -3.12 5.26 -0.46
C LEU A 20 -2.31 5.73 0.75
N SER A 21 -2.36 7.03 1.07
CA SER A 21 -1.68 7.58 2.24
C SER A 21 -2.23 6.98 3.54
N LEU A 22 -3.54 6.84 3.68
CA LEU A 22 -4.18 6.18 4.81
C LEU A 22 -3.81 4.70 4.92
N PHE A 23 -3.74 3.99 3.78
CA PHE A 23 -3.33 2.60 3.73
C PHE A 23 -1.88 2.44 4.21
N VAL A 24 -0.95 3.25 3.72
CA VAL A 24 0.45 3.25 4.16
C VAL A 24 0.57 3.63 5.65
N ALA A 25 -0.18 4.64 6.09
CA ALA A 25 -0.20 5.05 7.50
C ALA A 25 -0.70 3.94 8.43
N ALA A 26 -1.73 3.19 8.03
CA ALA A 26 -2.22 2.03 8.77
C ALA A 26 -1.16 0.92 8.86
N GLY A 27 -0.42 0.68 7.78
CA GLY A 27 0.70 -0.27 7.77
C GLY A 27 1.82 0.14 8.73
N LEU A 28 2.21 1.42 8.72
CA LEU A 28 3.23 1.96 9.65
C LEU A 28 2.78 1.90 11.10
N ALA A 29 1.52 2.25 11.39
CA ALA A 29 0.95 2.17 12.73
C ALA A 29 0.97 0.72 13.26
N ARG A 30 0.66 -0.26 12.40
CA ARG A 30 0.73 -1.68 12.77
C ARG A 30 2.17 -2.13 13.04
N ILE A 31 3.14 -1.72 12.22
CA ILE A 31 4.55 -2.03 12.46
C ILE A 31 5.03 -1.42 13.78
N ALA A 32 4.68 -0.16 14.05
CA ALA A 32 5.03 0.50 15.30
C ALA A 32 4.44 -0.23 16.52
N TRP A 33 3.16 -0.61 16.45
CA TRP A 33 2.47 -1.38 17.49
C TRP A 33 3.16 -2.72 17.78
N GLU A 34 3.50 -3.48 16.74
CA GLU A 34 4.24 -4.74 16.88
C GLU A 34 5.68 -4.51 17.39
N GLY A 35 6.32 -3.40 17.01
CA GLY A 35 7.60 -2.97 17.55
C GLY A 35 7.57 -2.67 19.06
N PHE A 36 6.49 -2.08 19.57
CA PHE A 36 6.29 -1.89 21.01
C PHE A 36 6.15 -3.24 21.74
N LYS A 37 5.40 -4.18 21.18
CA LYS A 37 5.28 -5.53 21.74
C LYS A 37 6.61 -6.27 21.76
N TYR A 38 7.42 -6.10 20.71
CA TYR A 38 8.74 -6.76 20.59
C TYR A 38 9.65 -6.50 21.80
N LYS A 39 9.59 -5.30 22.38
CA LYS A 39 10.46 -4.89 23.51
C LYS A 39 10.22 -5.72 24.78
N ASN A 40 8.98 -6.15 25.01
CA ASN A 40 8.58 -6.85 26.24
C ASN A 40 8.30 -8.35 26.01
N ALA A 41 8.51 -8.84 24.79
CA ALA A 41 8.16 -10.19 24.38
C ALA A 41 9.27 -11.22 24.68
N ASP A 42 8.86 -12.46 24.93
CA ASP A 42 9.74 -13.61 25.06
C ASP A 42 10.32 -14.07 23.71
N GLU A 43 11.31 -14.95 23.72
CA GLU A 43 12.08 -15.31 22.51
C GLU A 43 11.23 -15.95 21.41
N SER A 44 10.22 -16.75 21.77
CA SER A 44 9.23 -17.32 20.86
C SER A 44 8.30 -16.24 20.27
N GLU A 45 7.81 -15.34 21.10
CA GLU A 45 6.93 -14.24 20.70
C GLU A 45 7.65 -13.24 19.79
N ARG A 46 8.94 -12.97 20.04
CA ARG A 46 9.78 -12.11 19.18
C ARG A 46 9.89 -12.65 17.76
N LEU A 47 9.97 -13.96 17.58
CA LEU A 47 9.99 -14.62 16.27
C LEU A 47 8.66 -14.44 15.53
N GLU A 48 7.55 -14.57 16.24
CA GLU A 48 6.21 -14.36 15.69
C GLU A 48 5.98 -12.88 15.30
N ILE A 49 6.35 -11.95 16.19
CA ILE A 49 6.27 -10.51 15.94
C ILE A 49 7.10 -10.11 14.72
N LYS A 50 8.33 -10.64 14.58
CA LYS A 50 9.17 -10.41 13.38
C LYS A 50 8.48 -10.91 12.10
N ARG A 51 7.84 -12.08 12.13
CA ARG A 51 7.08 -12.59 10.97
C ARG A 51 5.89 -11.69 10.65
N THR A 52 5.16 -11.22 11.67
CA THR A 52 4.02 -10.32 11.51
C THR A 52 4.42 -8.98 10.93
N ILE A 53 5.53 -8.38 11.40
CA ILE A 53 6.08 -7.15 10.84
C ILE A 53 6.47 -7.36 9.38
N ARG A 54 7.19 -8.45 9.06
CA ARG A 54 7.57 -8.79 7.69
C ARG A 54 6.35 -8.93 6.78
N ASN A 55 5.33 -9.67 7.22
CA ASN A 55 4.11 -9.86 6.45
C ASN A 55 3.37 -8.52 6.26
N THR A 56 3.35 -7.67 7.29
CA THR A 56 2.76 -6.32 7.19
C THR A 56 3.50 -5.49 6.13
N VAL A 57 4.84 -5.48 6.12
CA VAL A 57 5.62 -4.80 5.08
C VAL A 57 5.31 -5.38 3.69
N VAL A 58 5.25 -6.70 3.54
CA VAL A 58 4.93 -7.35 2.26
C VAL A 58 3.53 -6.96 1.77
N TRP A 59 2.53 -6.95 2.64
CA TRP A 59 1.17 -6.58 2.25
C TRP A 59 1.01 -5.09 1.96
N PHE A 60 1.61 -4.23 2.78
CA PHE A 60 1.42 -2.78 2.66
C PHE A 60 2.35 -2.11 1.65
N ILE A 61 3.48 -2.72 1.29
CA ILE A 61 4.38 -2.23 0.23
C ILE A 61 4.27 -3.07 -1.03
N GLY A 62 4.20 -4.40 -0.90
CA GLY A 62 4.16 -5.32 -2.03
C GLY A 62 2.85 -5.23 -2.82
N LEU A 63 1.71 -5.00 -2.18
CA LEU A 63 0.43 -4.90 -2.88
C LEU A 63 0.32 -3.62 -3.73
N PRO A 64 0.70 -2.42 -3.24
CA PRO A 64 0.84 -1.23 -4.08
C PRO A 64 1.86 -1.41 -5.21
N PHE A 65 3.00 -2.05 -4.94
CA PHE A 65 4.01 -2.32 -5.97
C PHE A 65 3.49 -3.25 -7.06
N ALA A 66 2.79 -4.33 -6.69
CA ALA A 66 2.19 -5.26 -7.64
C ALA A 66 1.12 -4.58 -8.50
N LEU A 67 0.28 -3.72 -7.92
CA LEU A 67 -0.70 -2.92 -8.67
C LEU A 67 -0.02 -1.95 -9.64
N TRP A 68 1.05 -1.28 -9.20
CA TRP A 68 1.84 -0.39 -10.06
C TRP A 68 2.46 -1.17 -11.23
N LEU A 69 3.08 -2.31 -10.96
CA LEU A 69 3.71 -3.15 -11.98
C LEU A 69 2.69 -3.69 -12.98
N ALA A 70 1.52 -4.14 -12.51
CA ALA A 70 0.44 -4.59 -13.39
C ALA A 70 -0.06 -3.45 -14.31
N ASN A 71 -0.23 -2.24 -13.76
CA ASN A 71 -0.63 -1.08 -14.55
C ASN A 71 0.45 -0.66 -15.56
N TYR A 72 1.72 -0.74 -15.18
CA TYR A 72 2.86 -0.49 -16.07
C TYR A 72 2.89 -1.47 -17.24
N LEU A 73 2.85 -2.78 -16.96
CA LEU A 73 2.86 -3.83 -17.99
C LEU A 73 1.65 -3.73 -18.92
N TYR A 74 0.46 -3.43 -18.39
CA TYR A 74 -0.74 -3.19 -19.20
C TYR A 74 -0.55 -2.00 -20.15
N THR A 75 0.02 -0.90 -19.66
CA THR A 75 0.28 0.31 -20.46
C THR A 75 1.31 0.04 -21.57
N GLU A 76 2.40 -0.66 -21.25
CA GLU A 76 3.41 -1.04 -22.24
C GLU A 76 2.86 -2.03 -23.27
N ALA A 77 2.06 -3.02 -22.85
CA ALA A 77 1.40 -3.95 -23.76
C ALA A 77 0.44 -3.22 -24.72
N MET A 78 -0.32 -2.23 -24.22
CA MET A 78 -1.21 -1.43 -25.07
C MET A 78 -0.46 -0.58 -26.11
N LYS A 79 0.77 -0.13 -25.80
CA LYS A 79 1.61 0.58 -26.77
C LYS A 79 2.10 -0.30 -27.90
N LEU A 80 2.32 -1.59 -27.64
CA LEU A 80 2.78 -2.57 -28.63
C LEU A 80 1.67 -3.07 -29.57
N VAL A 81 0.40 -2.88 -29.18
CA VAL A 81 -0.79 -3.29 -29.96
C VAL A 81 -1.29 -2.17 -30.90
N LYS A 82 -0.76 -0.94 -30.76
CA LYS A 82 -1.01 0.18 -31.66
C LYS A 82 0.12 0.35 -32.67
#